data_AF-A0A942WN61-F1
#
_entry.id   AF-A0A942WN61-F1
#
_cell.length_a   1.000
_cell.length_b   1.000
_cell.length_c   1.000
_cell.angle_alpha   90.00
_cell.angle_beta   90.00
_cell.angle_gamma   90.00
#
_symmetry.space_group_name_H-M   'P 1'
#
loop_
_entity.id
_entity.type
_entity.pdbx_description
1 polymer ?
#
loop_
_entity_poly.entity_id
_entity_poly.type
_entity_poly.pdbx_seq_one_letter_code
_entity_poly.pdbx_strand_id
1 'polypeptide(L)'
;MDILGARRSIEQKLLMQSVALMALVAVSGTVMGIVTGSSAVLLDGVFSFVDVVIKIMMLMTAKLVARETSKRFQFGFWQFEPLVLAVEGFFILLIVIYALSSGITDLLSGGRHVDFGPAIFYAIFFTIADTAYYLYVRRINKSLQSNLIKFDNVSWYVDALLEAAILISFVVATMLESTEYARWATYIDPIVLIILAVQMIPSAFRIIVPSMKQILGWAPTSLHNEVQEIMDRFMEKYNFKDYVTSVQVYGNTRIIEIDILVPKSFPYQTIAEIDAIRSEIDQEIGGNPTEKWVTISFTGTRKWMAKDYLLDEEEDE
;
A
#
# COMPACT_ATOMS: atom_id res chain seq x y z
N MET A 1 -25.37 -17.89 15.84
CA MET A 1 -24.65 -16.63 15.57
C MET A 1 -23.37 -17.02 14.85
N ASP A 2 -23.27 -16.67 13.57
CA ASP A 2 -22.28 -17.21 12.65
C ASP A 2 -20.84 -16.88 13.10
N ILE A 3 -19.97 -17.88 13.20
CA ILE A 3 -18.57 -17.73 13.65
C ILE A 3 -17.83 -16.73 12.75
N LEU A 4 -18.18 -16.69 11.47
CA LEU A 4 -17.65 -15.74 10.50
C LEU A 4 -18.11 -14.30 10.80
N GLY A 5 -19.39 -14.13 11.16
CA GLY A 5 -19.94 -12.84 11.56
C GLY A 5 -19.31 -12.30 12.85
N ALA A 6 -19.07 -13.16 13.84
CA ALA A 6 -18.38 -12.78 15.07
C ALA A 6 -16.94 -12.33 14.81
N ARG A 7 -16.17 -13.08 14.00
CA ARG A 7 -14.80 -12.70 13.60
C ARG A 7 -14.75 -11.35 12.89
N ARG A 8 -15.63 -11.15 11.90
CA ARG A 8 -15.73 -9.89 11.16
C ARG A 8 -16.09 -8.70 12.06
N SER A 9 -16.94 -8.92 13.05
CA SER A 9 -17.30 -7.87 14.02
C SER A 9 -16.14 -7.47 14.95
N ILE A 10 -15.29 -8.43 15.33
CA ILE A 10 -14.10 -8.16 16.16
C ILE A 10 -13.05 -7.43 15.30
N GLU A 11 -12.82 -7.88 14.07
CA GLU A 11 -11.92 -7.22 13.13
C GLU A 11 -12.30 -5.74 12.90
N GLN A 12 -13.56 -5.47 12.61
CA GLN A 12 -14.05 -4.09 12.45
C GLN A 12 -13.88 -3.25 13.71
N LYS A 13 -14.09 -3.82 14.90
CA LYS A 13 -13.87 -3.12 16.18
C LYS A 13 -12.40 -2.77 16.37
N LEU A 14 -11.48 -3.68 16.09
CA LEU A 14 -10.04 -3.43 16.20
C LEU A 14 -9.59 -2.35 15.21
N LEU A 15 -10.08 -2.37 13.97
CA LEU A 15 -9.77 -1.33 13.00
C LEU A 15 -10.33 0.04 13.42
N MET A 16 -11.53 0.08 13.99
CA MET A 16 -12.11 1.32 14.51
C MET A 16 -11.33 1.86 15.72
N GLN A 17 -10.86 0.98 16.61
CA GLN A 17 -9.98 1.34 17.72
C GLN A 17 -8.65 1.90 17.20
N SER A 18 -8.07 1.27 16.18
CA SER A 18 -6.84 1.71 15.51
C SER A 18 -7.00 3.13 14.95
N VAL A 19 -8.08 3.40 14.22
CA VAL A 19 -8.39 4.75 13.70
C VAL A 19 -8.56 5.77 14.83
N ALA A 20 -9.26 5.40 15.91
CA ALA A 20 -9.47 6.30 17.04
C ALA A 20 -8.16 6.62 17.80
N LEU A 21 -7.29 5.64 17.99
CA LEU A 21 -6.00 5.83 18.66
C LEU A 21 -5.06 6.67 17.80
N MET A 22 -4.98 6.43 16.49
CA MET A 22 -4.21 7.28 15.58
C MET A 22 -4.75 8.71 15.53
N ALA A 23 -6.08 8.91 15.58
CA ALA A 23 -6.65 10.24 15.69
C ALA A 23 -6.25 10.94 17.00
N LEU A 24 -6.13 10.19 18.10
CA LEU A 24 -5.63 10.71 19.36
C LEU A 24 -4.15 11.12 19.27
N VAL A 25 -3.30 10.28 18.64
CA VAL A 25 -1.89 10.62 18.35
C VAL A 25 -1.82 11.88 17.50
N ALA A 26 -2.57 11.91 16.39
CA ALA A 26 -2.61 13.04 15.46
C ALA A 26 -2.90 14.38 16.16
N VAL A 27 -3.97 14.42 16.97
CA VAL A 27 -4.36 15.62 17.71
C VAL A 27 -3.32 15.94 18.79
N SER A 28 -2.90 14.95 19.57
CA SER A 28 -2.00 15.17 20.70
C SER A 28 -0.61 15.58 20.24
N GLY A 29 -0.03 14.92 19.23
CA GLY A 29 1.26 15.24 18.64
C GLY A 29 1.26 16.61 17.98
N THR A 30 0.18 16.99 17.28
CA THR A 30 0.06 18.33 16.71
C THR A 30 0.03 19.41 17.81
N VAL A 31 -0.80 19.22 18.84
CA VAL A 31 -0.89 20.18 19.95
C VAL A 31 0.42 20.25 20.73
N MET A 32 1.00 19.11 21.07
CA MET A 32 2.24 19.03 21.86
C MET A 32 3.44 19.54 21.07
N GLY A 33 3.52 19.29 19.76
CA GLY A 33 4.57 19.85 18.91
C GLY A 33 4.52 21.38 18.86
N ILE A 34 3.33 21.97 18.80
CA ILE A 34 3.17 23.43 18.85
C ILE A 34 3.50 23.98 20.25
N VAL A 35 2.97 23.36 21.31
CA VAL A 35 3.16 23.83 22.69
C VAL A 35 4.62 23.73 23.14
N THR A 36 5.29 22.63 22.82
CA THR A 36 6.70 22.38 23.18
C THR A 36 7.69 23.01 22.22
N GLY A 37 7.22 23.44 21.05
CA GLY A 37 8.06 23.91 19.94
C GLY A 37 8.78 22.78 19.19
N SER A 38 8.59 21.50 19.56
CA SER A 38 9.22 20.35 18.90
C SER A 38 8.65 20.10 17.51
N SER A 39 9.50 20.15 16.49
CA SER A 39 9.07 19.77 15.15
C SER A 39 9.07 18.26 14.93
N ALA A 40 9.87 17.48 15.67
CA ALA A 40 9.79 16.03 15.63
C ALA A 40 8.41 15.52 16.13
N VAL A 41 7.90 16.06 17.23
CA VAL A 41 6.56 15.71 17.75
C VAL A 41 5.45 16.26 16.85
N LEU A 42 5.63 17.47 16.29
CA LEU A 42 4.69 18.00 15.32
C LEU A 42 4.62 17.13 14.04
N LEU A 43 5.77 16.63 13.58
CA LEU A 43 5.84 15.73 12.42
C LEU A 43 5.03 14.47 12.67
N ASP A 44 5.20 13.84 13.83
CA ASP A 44 4.43 12.66 14.24
C ASP A 44 2.92 12.92 14.23
N GLY A 45 2.48 14.05 14.80
CA GLY A 45 1.08 14.46 14.79
C GLY A 45 0.50 14.67 13.38
N VAL A 46 1.24 15.36 12.50
CA VAL A 46 0.80 15.62 11.11
C VAL A 46 0.79 14.34 10.29
N PHE A 47 1.80 13.47 10.48
CA PHE A 47 1.87 12.17 9.81
C PHE A 47 0.69 11.28 10.22
N SER A 48 0.45 11.14 11.52
CA SER A 48 -0.70 10.40 12.07
C SER A 48 -2.04 10.95 11.58
N PHE A 49 -2.16 12.27 11.39
CA PHE A 49 -3.37 12.88 10.82
C PHE A 49 -3.61 12.42 9.38
N VAL A 50 -2.57 12.45 8.53
CA VAL A 50 -2.65 11.96 7.15
C VAL A 50 -3.02 10.49 7.12
N ASP A 51 -2.40 9.66 7.96
CA ASP A 51 -2.69 8.24 8.05
C ASP A 51 -4.15 7.95 8.42
N VAL A 52 -4.74 8.73 9.33
CA VAL A 52 -6.18 8.63 9.65
C VAL A 52 -7.04 8.91 8.40
N VAL A 53 -6.73 9.97 7.65
CA VAL A 53 -7.46 10.33 6.42
C VAL A 53 -7.33 9.21 5.39
N ILE A 54 -6.13 8.72 5.15
CA ILE A 54 -5.87 7.63 4.20
C ILE A 54 -6.57 6.35 4.63
N LYS A 55 -6.55 5.98 5.92
CA LYS A 55 -7.29 4.82 6.44
C LYS A 55 -8.79 4.95 6.20
N ILE A 56 -9.38 6.13 6.41
CA ILE A 56 -10.79 6.38 6.11
C ILE A 56 -11.06 6.20 4.61
N MET A 57 -10.21 6.77 3.74
CA MET A 57 -10.32 6.60 2.29
C MET A 57 -10.20 5.12 1.89
N MET A 58 -9.25 4.37 2.45
CA MET A 58 -9.08 2.94 2.20
C MET A 58 -10.30 2.13 2.66
N LEU A 59 -10.89 2.45 3.82
CA LEU A 59 -12.13 1.80 4.27
C LEU A 59 -13.31 2.10 3.34
N MET A 60 -13.40 3.31 2.80
CA MET A 60 -14.40 3.68 1.81
C MET A 60 -14.17 2.95 0.49
N THR A 61 -12.91 2.89 0.02
CA THR A 61 -12.50 2.16 -1.18
C THR A 61 -12.81 0.68 -1.05
N ALA A 62 -12.49 0.03 0.08
CA ALA A 62 -12.81 -1.37 0.30
C ALA A 62 -14.32 -1.66 0.25
N LYS A 63 -15.16 -0.76 0.80
CA LYS A 63 -16.63 -0.86 0.69
C LYS A 63 -17.11 -0.68 -0.74
N LEU A 64 -16.44 0.18 -1.51
CA LEU A 64 -16.79 0.47 -2.89
C LEU A 64 -16.38 -0.66 -3.83
N VAL A 65 -15.19 -1.23 -3.64
CA VAL A 65 -14.69 -2.41 -4.34
C VAL A 65 -15.56 -3.64 -4.09
N ALA A 66 -16.11 -3.79 -2.88
CA ALA A 66 -17.09 -4.83 -2.58
C ALA A 66 -18.43 -4.68 -3.35
N ARG A 67 -18.71 -3.52 -3.96
CA ARG A 67 -19.81 -3.36 -4.92
C ARG A 67 -19.25 -3.70 -6.31
N GLU A 68 -19.48 -4.94 -6.75
CA GLU A 68 -18.93 -5.51 -7.99
C GLU A 68 -18.87 -4.53 -9.18
N THR A 69 -20.00 -3.90 -9.54
CA THR A 69 -20.05 -2.93 -10.65
C THR A 69 -21.13 -1.85 -10.44
N SER A 70 -21.09 -0.81 -11.26
CA SER A 70 -22.20 0.15 -11.40
C SER A 70 -22.40 0.55 -12.86
N LYS A 71 -23.54 1.18 -13.20
CA LYS A 71 -23.81 1.65 -14.57
C LYS A 71 -22.71 2.57 -15.13
N ARG A 72 -22.04 3.34 -14.27
CA ARG A 72 -20.93 4.24 -14.66
C ARG A 72 -19.56 3.56 -14.57
N PHE A 73 -19.40 2.60 -13.66
CA PHE A 73 -18.17 1.84 -13.45
C PHE A 73 -18.43 0.37 -13.79
N GLN A 74 -18.45 0.07 -15.09
CA GLN A 74 -18.77 -1.26 -15.62
C GLN A 74 -17.69 -2.28 -15.31
N PHE A 75 -16.43 -1.84 -15.24
CA PHE A 75 -15.29 -2.67 -14.86
C PHE A 75 -15.08 -2.76 -13.35
N GLY A 76 -15.96 -2.19 -12.52
CA GLY A 76 -15.80 -2.15 -11.07
C GLY A 76 -14.96 -0.98 -10.56
N PHE A 77 -14.49 -1.09 -9.31
CA PHE A 77 -13.87 0.02 -8.56
C PHE A 77 -12.42 -0.26 -8.11
N TRP A 78 -11.76 -1.27 -8.67
CA TRP A 78 -10.41 -1.72 -8.25
C TRP A 78 -9.36 -0.61 -8.39
N GLN A 79 -9.49 0.26 -9.40
CA GLN A 79 -8.60 1.40 -9.65
C GLN A 79 -8.52 2.43 -8.50
N PHE A 80 -9.51 2.46 -7.60
CA PHE A 80 -9.50 3.39 -6.48
C PHE A 80 -8.48 3.01 -5.40
N GLU A 81 -8.12 1.74 -5.28
CA GLU A 81 -7.12 1.29 -4.31
C GLU A 81 -5.73 1.87 -4.59
N PRO A 82 -5.12 1.67 -5.77
CA PRO A 82 -3.84 2.28 -6.08
C PRO A 82 -3.91 3.81 -6.13
N LEU A 83 -5.07 4.41 -6.44
CA LEU A 83 -5.24 5.86 -6.39
C LEU A 83 -5.07 6.40 -4.96
N VAL A 84 -5.71 5.77 -3.97
CA VAL A 84 -5.59 6.18 -2.56
C VAL A 84 -4.15 6.00 -2.07
N LEU A 85 -3.50 4.88 -2.42
CA LEU A 85 -2.09 4.63 -2.07
C LEU A 85 -1.15 5.63 -2.74
N ALA A 86 -1.40 6.03 -3.98
CA ALA A 86 -0.61 7.09 -4.64
C ALA A 86 -0.75 8.43 -3.92
N VAL A 87 -1.96 8.77 -3.46
CA VAL A 87 -2.21 9.98 -2.65
C VAL A 87 -1.50 9.91 -1.30
N GLU A 88 -1.55 8.77 -0.61
CA GLU A 88 -0.80 8.52 0.62
C GLU A 88 0.70 8.78 0.42
N GLY A 89 1.31 8.08 -0.54
CA GLY A 89 2.72 8.24 -0.82
C GLY A 89 3.11 9.68 -1.17
N PHE A 90 2.27 10.40 -1.92
CA PHE A 90 2.47 11.82 -2.23
C PHE A 90 2.49 12.70 -0.97
N PHE A 91 1.55 12.52 -0.03
CA PHE A 91 1.56 13.25 1.23
C PHE A 91 2.78 12.92 2.08
N ILE A 92 3.19 11.65 2.15
CA ILE A 92 4.42 11.25 2.84
C ILE A 92 5.63 12.01 2.25
N LEU A 93 5.72 12.10 0.93
CA LEU A 93 6.80 12.82 0.27
C LEU A 93 6.79 14.32 0.62
N LEU A 94 5.62 14.97 0.64
CA LEU A 94 5.49 16.38 1.07
C LEU A 94 5.94 16.58 2.52
N ILE A 95 5.50 15.70 3.41
CA ILE A 95 5.88 15.70 4.83
C ILE A 95 7.40 15.56 4.98
N VAL A 96 8.01 14.63 4.25
CA VAL A 96 9.46 14.41 4.26
C VAL A 96 10.22 15.65 3.75
N ILE A 97 9.79 16.24 2.64
CA ILE A 97 10.44 17.45 2.08
C ILE A 97 10.36 18.59 3.10
N TYR A 98 9.19 18.80 3.71
CA TYR A 98 9.00 19.80 4.75
C TYR A 98 9.91 19.53 5.97
N ALA A 99 9.94 18.30 6.47
CA ALA A 99 10.72 17.91 7.64
C ALA A 99 12.23 18.08 7.41
N LEU A 100 12.73 17.68 6.23
CA LEU A 100 14.13 17.90 5.86
C LEU A 100 14.46 19.38 5.73
N SER A 101 13.61 20.16 5.05
CA SER A 101 13.82 21.60 4.90
C SER A 101 13.83 22.32 6.25
N SER A 102 12.87 22.02 7.12
CA SER A 102 12.80 22.59 8.47
C SER A 102 14.03 22.15 9.28
N GLY A 103 14.26 20.83 9.39
CA GLY A 103 15.34 20.28 10.21
C GLY A 103 16.72 20.81 9.81
N ILE A 104 17.00 20.92 8.50
CA ILE A 104 18.26 21.50 8.02
C ILE A 104 18.34 23.00 8.36
N THR A 105 17.25 23.75 8.18
CA THR A 105 17.19 25.18 8.52
C THR A 105 17.46 25.39 10.01
N ASP A 106 16.80 24.62 10.87
CA ASP A 106 16.94 24.70 12.32
C ASP A 106 18.36 24.32 12.78
N LEU A 107 18.95 23.29 12.14
CA LEU A 107 20.32 22.87 12.41
C LEU A 107 21.32 23.98 12.06
N LEU A 108 21.13 24.66 10.93
CA LEU A 108 22.00 25.75 10.48
C LEU A 108 21.79 27.06 11.25
N SER A 109 20.60 27.30 11.81
CA SER A 109 20.28 28.49 12.60
C SER A 109 20.69 28.42 14.07
N GLY A 110 21.40 27.37 14.48
CA GLY A 110 21.89 27.21 15.86
C GLY A 110 21.06 26.28 16.75
N GLY A 111 20.18 25.47 16.14
CA GLY A 111 19.28 24.56 16.82
C GLY A 111 17.91 25.19 17.14
N ARG A 112 17.04 24.38 17.75
CA ARG A 112 15.70 24.74 18.17
C ARG A 112 15.60 24.63 19.70
N HIS A 113 14.96 25.62 20.32
CA HIS A 113 14.59 25.51 21.72
C HIS A 113 13.30 24.70 21.83
N VAL A 114 13.35 23.59 22.57
CA VAL A 114 12.21 22.70 22.82
C VAL A 114 11.99 22.64 24.31
N ASP A 115 10.73 22.77 24.74
CA ASP A 115 10.36 22.46 26.11
C ASP A 115 10.27 20.94 26.28
N PHE A 116 11.40 20.33 26.66
CA PHE A 116 11.51 18.88 26.78
C PHE A 116 10.66 18.29 27.90
N GLY A 117 10.23 19.09 28.89
CA GLY A 117 9.44 18.59 30.02
C GLY A 117 8.10 17.99 29.57
N PRO A 118 7.18 18.79 29.01
CA PRO A 118 5.92 18.29 28.46
C PRO A 118 6.13 17.32 27.28
N ALA A 119 7.18 17.51 26.47
CA ALA A 119 7.48 16.62 25.33
C ALA A 119 7.84 15.19 25.77
N ILE A 120 8.56 15.02 26.88
CA ILE A 120 8.88 13.69 27.44
C ILE A 120 7.61 13.01 27.95
N PHE A 121 6.71 13.73 28.62
CA PHE A 121 5.45 13.12 29.08
C PHE A 121 4.61 12.62 27.91
N TYR A 122 4.54 13.39 26.82
CA TYR A 122 3.94 12.95 25.57
C TYR A 122 4.60 11.66 25.05
N ALA A 123 5.91 11.69 24.85
CA ALA A 123 6.64 10.58 24.25
C ALA A 123 6.57 9.31 25.11
N ILE A 124 6.62 9.41 26.45
CA ILE A 124 6.41 8.28 27.36
C ILE A 124 5.01 7.71 27.19
N PHE A 125 3.98 8.57 27.21
CA PHE A 125 2.59 8.13 27.13
C PHE A 125 2.33 7.38 25.82
N PHE A 126 2.73 7.95 24.68
CA PHE A 126 2.47 7.33 23.38
C PHE A 126 3.37 6.12 23.10
N THR A 127 4.65 6.14 23.53
CA THR A 127 5.47 4.92 23.49
C THR A 127 4.79 3.75 24.23
N ILE A 128 4.23 4.01 25.42
CA ILE A 128 3.53 2.98 26.20
C ILE A 128 2.21 2.60 25.53
N ALA A 129 1.41 3.58 25.09
CA ALA A 129 0.11 3.36 24.48
C ALA A 129 0.22 2.51 23.20
N ASP A 130 1.14 2.86 22.32
CA ASP A 130 1.34 2.23 21.02
C ASP A 130 1.91 0.82 21.20
N THR A 131 2.89 0.67 22.10
CA THR A 131 3.43 -0.65 22.46
C THR A 131 2.36 -1.53 23.07
N ALA A 132 1.53 -1.00 23.98
CA ALA A 132 0.44 -1.75 24.60
C ALA A 132 -0.61 -2.17 23.57
N TYR A 133 -0.97 -1.27 22.66
CA TYR A 133 -1.93 -1.53 21.59
C TYR A 133 -1.41 -2.58 20.60
N TYR A 134 -0.16 -2.46 20.16
CA TYR A 134 0.53 -3.49 19.37
C TYR A 134 0.49 -4.87 20.05
N LEU A 135 0.84 -4.95 21.34
CA LEU A 135 0.81 -6.23 22.05
C LEU A 135 -0.62 -6.78 22.23
N TYR A 136 -1.60 -5.90 22.44
CA TYR A 136 -3.01 -6.24 22.54
C TYR A 136 -3.55 -6.82 21.22
N VAL A 137 -3.37 -6.11 20.11
CA VAL A 137 -3.82 -6.53 18.78
C VAL A 137 -3.08 -7.80 18.34
N ARG A 138 -1.76 -7.89 18.56
CA ARG A 138 -0.98 -9.09 18.27
C ARG A 138 -1.52 -10.34 18.97
N ARG A 139 -1.96 -10.22 20.23
CA ARG A 139 -2.53 -11.35 20.97
C ARG A 139 -3.86 -11.80 20.38
N ILE A 140 -4.75 -10.86 20.05
CA ILE A 140 -6.06 -11.18 19.46
C ILE A 140 -5.91 -11.73 18.05
N ASN A 141 -4.98 -11.19 17.25
CA ASN A 141 -4.81 -11.65 15.88
C ASN A 141 -4.29 -13.09 15.78
N LYS A 142 -3.62 -13.62 16.82
CA LYS A 142 -3.26 -15.05 16.87
C LYS A 142 -4.48 -15.97 16.78
N SER A 143 -5.63 -15.56 17.29
CA SER A 143 -6.87 -16.35 17.20
C SER A 143 -7.73 -15.97 15.99
N LEU A 144 -7.72 -14.70 15.56
CA LEU A 144 -8.47 -14.26 14.38
C LEU A 144 -7.84 -14.75 13.06
N GLN A 145 -6.51 -14.83 12.97
CA GLN A 145 -5.75 -15.11 11.75
C GLN A 145 -6.14 -14.17 10.59
N SER A 146 -6.41 -12.89 10.90
CA SER A 146 -6.77 -11.89 9.90
C SER A 146 -5.52 -11.22 9.34
N ASN A 147 -5.38 -11.24 8.02
CA ASN A 147 -4.30 -10.54 7.33
C ASN A 147 -4.43 -9.02 7.47
N LEU A 148 -5.65 -8.49 7.46
CA LEU A 148 -5.89 -7.06 7.60
C LEU A 148 -5.44 -6.53 8.97
N ILE A 149 -5.78 -7.25 10.05
CA ILE A 149 -5.30 -6.92 11.40
C ILE A 149 -3.80 -7.17 11.53
N LYS A 150 -3.25 -8.16 10.83
CA LYS A 150 -1.80 -8.42 10.83
C LYS A 150 -1.03 -7.23 10.25
N PHE A 151 -1.49 -6.68 9.13
CA PHE A 151 -0.86 -5.52 8.51
C PHE A 151 -1.01 -4.27 9.38
N ASP A 152 -2.21 -3.99 9.91
CA ASP A 152 -2.42 -2.86 10.83
C ASP A 152 -1.50 -2.96 12.07
N ASN A 153 -1.33 -4.17 12.62
CA ASN A 153 -0.45 -4.42 13.76
C ASN A 153 1.05 -4.25 13.44
N VAL A 154 1.46 -4.36 12.16
CA VAL A 154 2.84 -4.03 11.76
C VAL A 154 3.04 -2.52 11.79
N SER A 155 2.06 -1.72 11.37
CA SER A 155 2.12 -0.24 11.49
C SER A 155 2.31 0.18 12.94
N TRP A 156 1.49 -0.33 13.86
CA TRP A 156 1.63 -0.03 15.29
C TRP A 156 2.98 -0.43 15.91
N TYR A 157 3.64 -1.45 15.37
CA TYR A 157 4.99 -1.81 15.79
C TYR A 157 6.02 -0.77 15.32
N VAL A 158 5.86 -0.27 14.10
CA VAL A 158 6.70 0.81 13.55
C VAL A 158 6.48 2.10 14.33
N ASP A 159 5.23 2.48 14.59
CA ASP A 159 4.87 3.68 15.35
C ASP A 159 5.46 3.65 16.76
N ALA A 160 5.30 2.51 17.47
CA ALA A 160 5.91 2.32 18.78
C ALA A 160 7.45 2.43 18.79
N LEU A 161 8.11 2.01 17.69
CA LEU A 161 9.56 2.15 17.55
C LEU A 161 9.97 3.60 17.29
N LEU A 162 9.19 4.34 16.50
CA LEU A 162 9.40 5.77 16.23
C LEU A 162 9.22 6.59 17.51
N GLU A 163 8.13 6.36 18.25
CA GLU A 163 7.87 7.00 19.54
C GLU A 163 8.97 6.71 20.57
N ALA A 164 9.43 5.46 20.64
CA ALA A 164 10.56 5.10 21.50
C ALA A 164 11.85 5.84 21.09
N ALA A 165 12.10 6.04 19.79
CA ALA A 165 13.26 6.79 19.31
C ALA A 165 13.16 8.29 19.64
N ILE A 166 11.96 8.88 19.55
CA ILE A 166 11.70 10.26 19.98
C ILE A 166 11.91 10.39 21.48
N LEU A 167 11.37 9.46 22.28
CA LEU A 167 11.55 9.42 23.73
C LEU A 167 13.02 9.34 24.14
N ILE A 168 13.78 8.41 23.55
CA ILE A 168 15.22 8.26 23.84
C ILE A 168 15.94 9.57 23.54
N SER A 169 15.63 10.18 22.40
CA SER A 169 16.21 11.46 22.00
C SER A 169 15.94 12.59 23.01
N PHE A 170 14.72 12.72 23.51
CA PHE A 170 14.38 13.74 24.51
C PHE A 170 14.97 13.47 25.88
N VAL A 171 15.07 12.20 26.29
CA VAL A 171 15.80 11.82 27.51
C VAL A 171 17.26 12.23 27.39
N VAL A 172 17.91 11.95 26.26
CA VAL A 172 19.29 12.37 26.00
C VAL A 172 19.42 13.90 26.01
N ALA A 173 18.50 14.61 25.36
CA ALA A 173 18.51 16.09 25.35
C ALA A 173 18.42 16.68 26.76
N THR A 174 17.51 16.16 27.59
CA THR A 174 17.32 16.63 28.97
C THR A 174 18.52 16.30 29.86
N MET A 175 19.14 15.14 29.66
CA MET A 175 20.39 14.81 30.36
C MET A 175 21.51 15.79 29.96
N LEU A 176 21.61 16.16 28.69
CA LEU A 176 22.59 17.13 28.20
C LEU A 176 22.37 18.54 28.76
N GLU A 177 21.13 18.99 28.95
CA GLU A 177 20.81 20.29 29.56
C GLU A 177 21.37 20.44 30.98
N SER A 178 21.46 19.34 31.73
CA SER A 178 22.03 19.33 33.08
C SER A 178 23.56 19.34 33.13
N THR A 179 24.23 19.36 31.97
CA THR A 179 25.69 19.30 31.84
C THR A 179 26.27 20.51 31.12
N GLU A 180 27.60 20.63 31.05
CA GLU A 180 28.30 21.66 30.27
C GLU A 180 27.99 21.62 28.76
N TYR A 181 27.36 20.53 28.29
CA TYR A 181 26.97 20.31 26.91
C TYR A 181 25.54 20.78 26.58
N ALA A 182 24.89 21.58 27.43
CA ALA A 182 23.52 22.06 27.22
C ALA A 182 23.28 22.71 25.84
N ARG A 183 24.32 23.34 25.25
CA ARG A 183 24.25 23.89 23.88
C ARG A 183 23.94 22.82 22.81
N TRP A 184 24.29 21.56 23.03
CA TRP A 184 24.00 20.47 22.09
C TRP A 184 22.55 19.98 22.16
N ALA A 185 21.84 20.21 23.27
CA ALA A 185 20.45 19.79 23.43
C ALA A 185 19.52 20.43 22.38
N THR A 186 19.79 21.67 21.96
CA THR A 186 18.99 22.38 20.94
C THR A 186 19.09 21.77 19.54
N TYR A 187 20.10 20.94 19.28
CA TYR A 187 20.28 20.27 17.99
C TYR A 187 19.59 18.90 17.95
N ILE A 188 19.18 18.35 19.10
CA ILE A 188 18.61 17.01 19.16
C ILE A 188 17.30 16.93 18.36
N ASP A 189 16.36 17.84 18.58
CA ASP A 189 15.07 17.82 17.84
C ASP A 189 15.26 17.96 16.32
N PRO A 190 16.04 18.92 15.78
CA PRO A 190 16.34 18.97 14.35
C PRO A 190 17.01 17.72 13.79
N ILE A 191 17.95 17.11 14.53
CA ILE A 191 18.63 15.88 14.10
C ILE A 191 17.63 14.72 14.03
N VAL A 192 16.79 14.56 15.06
CA VAL A 192 15.75 13.53 15.09
C VAL A 192 14.77 13.73 13.95
N LEU A 193 14.31 14.96 13.72
CA LEU A 193 13.42 15.30 12.62
C LEU A 193 14.00 14.87 11.26
N ILE A 194 15.28 15.17 11.02
CA ILE A 194 15.98 14.76 9.79
C ILE A 194 16.06 13.23 9.69
N ILE A 195 16.43 12.54 10.77
CA ILE A 195 16.53 11.08 10.79
C ILE A 195 15.19 10.43 10.46
N LEU A 196 14.11 10.89 11.10
CA LEU A 196 12.74 10.42 10.85
C LEU A 196 12.36 10.65 9.38
N ALA A 197 12.61 11.85 8.85
CA ALA A 197 12.31 12.18 7.46
C ALA A 197 13.08 11.29 6.46
N VAL A 198 14.38 11.06 6.70
CA VAL A 198 15.21 10.17 5.86
C VAL A 198 14.69 8.73 5.90
N GLN A 199 14.31 8.24 7.08
CA GLN A 199 13.76 6.90 7.25
C GLN A 199 12.43 6.70 6.50
N MET A 200 11.64 7.76 6.32
CA MET A 200 10.35 7.72 5.61
C MET A 200 10.50 7.72 4.08
N ILE A 201 11.64 8.17 3.52
CA ILE A 201 11.87 8.22 2.06
C ILE A 201 11.65 6.86 1.38
N PRO A 202 12.28 5.75 1.83
CA PRO A 202 12.08 4.45 1.18
C PRO A 202 10.63 3.98 1.25
N SER A 203 9.92 4.27 2.34
CA SER A 203 8.50 3.94 2.49
C SER A 203 7.65 4.69 1.48
N ALA A 204 7.88 6.00 1.30
CA ALA A 204 7.18 6.80 0.30
C ALA A 204 7.34 6.22 -1.12
N PHE A 205 8.58 5.91 -1.52
CA PHE A 205 8.83 5.35 -2.86
C PHE A 205 8.29 3.92 -3.03
N ARG A 206 8.33 3.09 -1.98
CA ARG A 206 7.72 1.74 -1.98
C ARG A 206 6.20 1.78 -2.12
N ILE A 207 5.55 2.89 -1.78
CA ILE A 207 4.10 3.08 -1.95
C ILE A 207 3.80 3.74 -3.31
N ILE A 208 4.45 4.87 -3.62
CA ILE A 208 4.18 5.64 -4.86
C ILE A 208 4.47 4.82 -6.10
N VAL A 209 5.64 4.18 -6.19
CA VAL A 209 6.10 3.56 -7.45
C VAL A 209 5.18 2.41 -7.87
N PRO A 210 4.84 1.43 -7.00
CA PRO A 210 3.88 0.39 -7.37
C PRO A 210 2.50 0.96 -7.68
N SER A 211 2.02 1.93 -6.90
CA SER A 211 0.70 2.55 -7.11
C SER A 211 0.59 3.25 -8.47
N MET A 212 1.62 4.01 -8.85
CA MET A 212 1.69 4.65 -10.17
C MET A 212 1.78 3.62 -11.30
N LYS A 213 2.54 2.53 -11.13
CA LYS A 213 2.58 1.43 -12.10
C LYS A 213 1.19 0.83 -12.31
N GLN A 214 0.42 0.60 -11.25
CA GLN A 214 -0.94 0.09 -11.34
C GLN A 214 -1.89 1.09 -12.03
N ILE A 215 -1.84 2.37 -11.65
CA ILE A 215 -2.68 3.43 -12.27
C ILE A 215 -2.40 3.54 -13.78
N LEU A 216 -1.14 3.41 -14.19
CA LEU A 216 -0.72 3.46 -15.59
C LEU A 216 -1.01 2.15 -16.35
N GLY A 217 -1.51 1.11 -15.68
CA GLY A 217 -1.74 -0.20 -16.30
C GLY A 217 -0.44 -0.92 -16.69
N TRP A 218 0.67 -0.65 -15.98
CA TRP A 218 1.96 -1.28 -16.27
C TRP A 218 1.89 -2.78 -15.96
N ALA A 219 2.15 -3.62 -16.96
CA ALA A 219 2.22 -5.07 -16.83
C ALA A 219 3.23 -5.53 -15.74
N PRO A 220 2.80 -6.29 -14.73
CA PRO A 220 3.71 -6.89 -13.77
C PRO A 220 4.49 -8.03 -14.42
N THR A 221 5.82 -7.93 -14.44
CA THR A 221 6.72 -8.90 -15.10
C THR A 221 6.49 -10.33 -14.63
N SER A 222 6.25 -10.55 -13.33
CA SER A 222 6.03 -11.89 -12.80
C SER A 222 4.75 -12.54 -13.35
N LEU A 223 3.65 -11.78 -13.42
CA LEU A 223 2.38 -12.28 -13.96
C LEU A 223 2.45 -12.43 -15.48
N HIS A 224 3.12 -11.50 -16.16
CA HIS A 224 3.33 -11.58 -17.61
C HIS A 224 4.08 -12.86 -17.99
N ASN A 225 5.21 -13.12 -17.35
CA ASN A 225 6.01 -14.32 -17.61
C ASN A 225 5.23 -15.60 -17.26
N GLU A 226 4.50 -15.62 -16.15
CA GLU A 226 3.65 -16.74 -15.75
C GLU A 226 2.61 -17.07 -16.83
N VAL A 227 1.91 -16.06 -17.34
CA VAL A 227 0.89 -16.25 -18.40
C VAL A 227 1.52 -16.66 -19.72
N GLN A 228 2.69 -16.11 -20.10
CA GLN A 228 3.41 -16.54 -21.30
C GLN A 228 3.83 -18.02 -21.22
N GLU A 229 4.44 -18.44 -20.11
CA GLU A 229 4.84 -19.84 -19.91
C GLU A 229 3.65 -20.81 -19.99
N ILE A 230 2.48 -20.40 -19.50
CA ILE A 230 1.24 -21.18 -19.66
C ILE A 230 0.88 -21.23 -21.15
N MET A 231 0.78 -20.08 -21.82
CA MET A 231 0.34 -20.00 -23.20
C MET A 231 1.26 -20.76 -24.16
N ASP A 232 2.57 -20.74 -23.95
CA ASP A 232 3.54 -21.50 -24.75
C ASP A 232 3.25 -23.02 -24.74
N ARG A 233 2.81 -23.57 -23.60
CA ARG A 233 2.39 -24.99 -23.54
C ARG A 233 1.10 -25.24 -24.33
N PHE A 234 0.14 -24.31 -24.26
CA PHE A 234 -1.12 -24.41 -24.98
C PHE A 234 -0.96 -24.24 -26.49
N MET A 235 0.00 -23.41 -26.92
CA MET A 235 0.40 -23.26 -28.31
C MET A 235 0.79 -24.61 -28.92
N GLU A 236 1.64 -25.38 -28.25
CA GLU A 236 2.05 -26.72 -28.68
C GLU A 236 0.89 -27.72 -28.60
N LYS A 237 0.15 -27.73 -27.49
CA LYS A 237 -0.92 -28.71 -27.24
C LYS A 237 -2.06 -28.63 -28.27
N TYR A 238 -2.46 -27.43 -28.66
CA TYR A 238 -3.58 -27.21 -29.57
C TYR A 238 -3.16 -26.78 -30.98
N ASN A 239 -1.86 -26.65 -31.23
CA ASN A 239 -1.30 -26.24 -32.51
C ASN A 239 -1.88 -24.90 -33.00
N PHE A 240 -1.96 -23.93 -32.08
CA PHE A 240 -2.31 -22.55 -32.37
C PHE A 240 -1.23 -21.88 -33.22
N LYS A 241 -1.58 -20.80 -33.92
CA LYS A 241 -0.65 -20.07 -34.79
C LYS A 241 0.16 -19.03 -34.04
N ASP A 242 -0.49 -18.28 -33.16
CA ASP A 242 0.13 -17.20 -32.39
C ASP A 242 -0.76 -16.82 -31.19
N TYR A 243 -0.23 -16.03 -30.26
CA TYR A 243 -1.01 -15.45 -29.19
C TYR A 243 -0.46 -14.09 -28.73
N VAL A 244 -1.34 -13.22 -28.23
CA VAL A 244 -0.96 -11.97 -27.55
C VAL A 244 -1.55 -11.98 -26.15
N THR A 245 -0.75 -11.60 -25.16
CA THR A 245 -1.20 -11.48 -23.77
C THR A 245 -1.04 -10.05 -23.29
N SER A 246 -2.09 -9.53 -22.64
CA SER A 246 -2.09 -8.24 -21.96
C SER A 246 -2.49 -8.46 -20.51
N VAL A 247 -1.61 -8.06 -19.58
CA VAL A 247 -1.83 -8.27 -18.15
C VAL A 247 -1.74 -6.97 -17.38
N GLN A 248 -2.64 -6.76 -16.42
CA GLN A 248 -2.66 -5.62 -15.51
C GLN A 248 -3.05 -6.07 -14.10
N VAL A 249 -2.61 -5.33 -13.10
CA VAL A 249 -2.97 -5.58 -11.69
C VAL A 249 -3.42 -4.29 -11.03
N TYR A 250 -4.53 -4.35 -10.30
CA TYR A 250 -5.09 -3.27 -9.50
C TYR A 250 -5.42 -3.79 -8.10
N GLY A 251 -4.64 -3.41 -7.09
CA GLY A 251 -4.73 -4.01 -5.76
C GLY A 251 -4.48 -5.52 -5.83
N ASN A 252 -5.48 -6.30 -5.40
CA ASN A 252 -5.45 -7.76 -5.51
C ASN A 252 -6.04 -8.30 -6.83
N THR A 253 -6.71 -7.45 -7.62
CA THR A 253 -7.40 -7.89 -8.84
C THR A 253 -6.44 -7.97 -10.02
N ARG A 254 -6.42 -9.12 -10.70
CA ARG A 254 -5.65 -9.35 -11.93
C ARG A 254 -6.58 -9.26 -13.14
N ILE A 255 -6.21 -8.47 -14.13
CA ILE A 255 -6.88 -8.42 -15.44
C ILE A 255 -5.94 -9.05 -16.46
N ILE A 256 -6.42 -10.09 -17.12
CA ILE A 256 -5.66 -10.88 -18.10
C ILE A 256 -6.50 -10.95 -19.36
N GLU A 257 -5.94 -10.49 -20.47
CA GLU A 257 -6.52 -10.60 -21.80
C GLU A 257 -5.58 -11.43 -22.67
N ILE A 258 -6.13 -12.44 -23.34
CA ILE A 258 -5.40 -13.39 -24.16
C ILE A 258 -6.13 -13.50 -25.50
N ASP A 259 -5.45 -13.09 -26.56
CA ASP A 259 -5.93 -13.24 -27.92
C ASP A 259 -5.18 -14.39 -28.59
N ILE A 260 -5.89 -15.41 -29.03
CA ILE A 260 -5.31 -16.62 -29.62
C ILE A 260 -5.63 -16.65 -31.12
N LEU A 261 -4.58 -16.69 -31.93
CA LEU A 261 -4.70 -16.88 -33.38
C LEU A 261 -4.78 -18.38 -33.70
N VAL A 262 -5.89 -18.80 -34.29
CA VAL A 262 -6.11 -20.18 -34.71
C VAL A 262 -6.04 -20.32 -36.24
N PRO A 263 -5.63 -21.48 -36.77
CA PRO A 263 -5.73 -21.74 -38.21
C PRO A 263 -7.19 -21.72 -38.67
N LYS A 264 -7.45 -21.29 -39.92
CA LYS A 264 -8.82 -21.32 -40.48
C LYS A 264 -9.43 -22.73 -40.53
N SER A 265 -8.58 -23.75 -40.51
CA SER A 265 -8.94 -25.18 -40.48
C SER A 265 -8.98 -25.75 -39.06
N PHE A 266 -9.08 -24.91 -38.01
CA PHE A 266 -9.07 -25.37 -36.63
C PHE A 266 -10.18 -26.41 -36.38
N PRO A 267 -9.85 -27.57 -35.78
CA PRO A 267 -10.77 -28.72 -35.75
C PRO A 267 -11.94 -28.53 -34.78
N TYR A 268 -11.79 -27.69 -33.78
CA TYR A 268 -12.85 -27.39 -32.80
C TYR A 268 -13.74 -26.27 -33.35
N GLN A 269 -15.03 -26.56 -33.52
CA GLN A 269 -15.96 -25.66 -34.19
C GLN A 269 -17.15 -25.24 -33.32
N THR A 270 -17.38 -25.92 -32.19
CA THR A 270 -18.46 -25.55 -31.27
C THR A 270 -17.97 -24.60 -30.18
N ILE A 271 -18.85 -23.72 -29.71
CA ILE A 271 -18.55 -22.82 -28.58
C ILE A 271 -18.16 -23.63 -27.33
N ALA A 272 -18.82 -24.78 -27.10
CA ALA A 272 -18.53 -25.63 -25.94
C ALA A 272 -17.10 -26.21 -25.95
N GLU A 273 -16.58 -26.58 -27.12
CA GLU A 273 -15.19 -27.05 -27.25
C GLU A 273 -14.19 -25.91 -26.99
N ILE A 274 -14.48 -24.71 -27.48
CA ILE A 274 -13.63 -23.53 -27.25
C ILE A 274 -13.68 -23.13 -25.77
N ASP A 275 -14.86 -23.18 -25.13
CA ASP A 275 -15.02 -22.89 -23.70
C ASP A 275 -14.31 -23.92 -22.82
N ALA A 276 -14.20 -25.18 -23.25
CA ALA A 276 -13.39 -26.17 -22.55
C ALA A 276 -11.90 -25.78 -22.55
N ILE A 277 -11.38 -25.27 -23.67
CA ILE A 277 -10.00 -24.76 -23.76
C ILE A 277 -9.84 -23.53 -22.85
N ARG A 278 -10.79 -22.58 -22.88
CA ARG A 278 -10.77 -21.40 -21.99
C ARG A 278 -10.71 -21.81 -20.52
N SER A 279 -11.53 -22.79 -20.14
CA SER A 279 -11.60 -23.29 -18.77
C SER A 279 -10.29 -23.94 -18.33
N GLU A 280 -9.62 -24.66 -19.25
CA GLU A 280 -8.33 -25.28 -18.97
C GLU A 280 -7.22 -24.23 -18.79
N ILE A 281 -7.17 -23.22 -19.66
CA ILE A 281 -6.22 -22.10 -19.53
C ILE A 281 -6.48 -21.33 -18.22
N ASP A 282 -7.74 -21.02 -17.91
CA ASP A 282 -8.10 -20.30 -16.69
C ASP A 282 -7.72 -21.08 -15.42
N GLN A 283 -7.86 -22.41 -15.46
CA GLN A 283 -7.49 -23.29 -14.37
C GLN A 283 -5.96 -23.35 -14.15
N GLU A 284 -5.17 -23.37 -15.23
CA GLU A 284 -3.71 -23.33 -15.18
C GLU A 284 -3.17 -21.98 -14.69
N ILE A 285 -3.81 -20.87 -15.08
CA ILE A 285 -3.52 -19.53 -14.52
C ILE A 285 -3.79 -19.50 -13.01
N GLY A 286 -4.78 -20.28 -12.55
CA GLY A 286 -5.12 -20.39 -11.14
C GLY A 286 -5.64 -19.08 -10.54
N GLY A 287 -5.45 -18.91 -9.23
CA GLY A 287 -5.90 -17.72 -8.50
C GLY A 287 -7.37 -17.76 -8.06
N ASN A 288 -7.76 -16.75 -7.28
CA ASN A 288 -9.13 -16.62 -6.77
C ASN A 288 -10.06 -16.03 -7.85
N PRO A 289 -11.17 -16.69 -8.21
CA PRO A 289 -12.10 -16.19 -9.24
C PRO A 289 -12.67 -14.79 -8.98
N THR A 290 -12.74 -14.38 -7.71
CA THR A 290 -13.26 -13.04 -7.34
C THR A 290 -12.23 -11.92 -7.48
N GLU A 291 -10.95 -12.27 -7.68
CA GLU A 291 -9.81 -11.36 -7.80
C GLU A 291 -9.12 -11.51 -9.17
N LYS A 292 -9.80 -12.16 -10.13
CA LYS A 292 -9.26 -12.47 -11.44
C LYS A 292 -10.32 -12.24 -12.51
N TRP A 293 -9.99 -11.38 -13.47
CA TRP A 293 -10.75 -11.16 -14.69
C TRP A 293 -9.93 -11.68 -15.86
N VAL A 294 -10.34 -12.80 -16.48
CA VAL A 294 -9.69 -13.36 -17.66
C VAL A 294 -10.62 -13.24 -18.87
N THR A 295 -10.11 -12.67 -19.95
CA THR A 295 -10.78 -12.62 -21.26
C THR A 295 -9.92 -13.38 -22.26
N ILE A 296 -10.47 -14.45 -22.84
CA ILE A 296 -9.77 -15.27 -23.84
C ILE A 296 -10.54 -15.22 -25.16
N SER A 297 -9.96 -14.58 -26.15
CA SER A 297 -10.51 -14.48 -27.49
C SER A 297 -9.82 -15.46 -28.45
N PHE A 298 -10.57 -16.01 -29.40
CA PHE A 298 -10.04 -16.85 -30.46
C PHE A 298 -10.39 -16.20 -31.80
N THR A 299 -9.40 -16.04 -32.66
CA THR A 299 -9.57 -15.38 -33.97
C THR A 299 -8.81 -16.12 -35.07
N GLY A 300 -9.35 -16.09 -36.28
CA GLY A 300 -8.66 -16.58 -37.48
C GLY A 300 -7.86 -15.50 -38.22
N THR A 301 -7.84 -14.27 -37.71
CA THR A 301 -7.14 -13.12 -38.30
C THR A 301 -6.49 -12.25 -37.23
N ARG A 302 -5.29 -11.74 -37.52
CA ARG A 302 -4.53 -10.86 -36.63
C ARG A 302 -5.25 -9.54 -36.34
N LYS A 303 -6.14 -9.09 -37.22
CA LYS A 303 -6.91 -7.84 -37.06
C LYS A 303 -7.65 -7.71 -35.72
N TRP A 304 -8.09 -8.82 -35.14
CA TRP A 304 -8.85 -8.83 -33.88
C TRP A 304 -7.97 -9.01 -32.64
N MET A 305 -6.67 -9.27 -32.83
CA MET A 305 -5.73 -9.36 -31.72
C MET A 305 -5.31 -7.96 -31.29
N ALA A 306 -5.02 -7.79 -30.00
CA ALA A 306 -4.23 -6.68 -29.53
C ALA A 306 -2.94 -6.55 -30.36
N LYS A 307 -2.49 -5.32 -30.62
CA LYS A 307 -1.22 -5.10 -31.31
C LYS A 307 -0.11 -5.71 -30.48
N ASP A 308 0.52 -6.75 -31.01
CA ASP A 308 1.70 -7.32 -30.41
C ASP A 308 2.84 -6.30 -30.49
N TYR A 309 3.51 -6.05 -29.37
CA TYR A 309 4.69 -5.19 -29.32
C TYR A 309 5.98 -5.95 -29.70
N LEU A 310 5.88 -7.27 -29.90
CA LEU A 310 6.99 -8.14 -30.34
C LEU A 310 6.99 -8.41 -31.84
N LEU A 311 5.93 -8.04 -32.55
CA LEU A 311 5.85 -8.24 -34.00
C LEU A 311 6.06 -6.89 -34.70
N ASP A 312 7.21 -6.76 -35.34
CA ASP A 312 7.37 -5.78 -36.42
C ASP A 312 6.26 -6.03 -37.45
N GLU A 313 5.70 -4.94 -37.97
CA GLU A 313 4.63 -4.94 -38.98
C GLU A 313 5.10 -5.66 -40.25
N GLU A 314 5.09 -6.99 -40.28
CA GLU A 314 5.05 -7.73 -41.53
C GLU A 314 3.59 -7.85 -41.96
N GLU A 315 3.29 -7.05 -42.98
CA GLU A 315 2.02 -6.93 -43.67
C GLU A 315 1.42 -8.31 -43.99
N ASP A 316 0.14 -8.47 -43.64
CA ASP A 316 -0.72 -9.52 -44.16
C ASP A 316 -0.80 -9.38 -45.70
N GLU A 317 -0.04 -10.19 -46.46
CA GLU A 317 -0.41 -10.63 -47.83
C GLU A 317 -1.24 -11.93 -47.78
#